data_AF-A0A7C9PY12-F1
#
_entry.id   AF-A0A7C9PY12-F1
#
_cell.length_a   1.000
_cell.length_b   1.000
_cell.length_c   1.000
_cell.angle_alpha   90.00
_cell.angle_beta   90.00
_cell.angle_gamma   90.00
#
_symmetry.space_group_name_H-M   'P 1'
#
loop_
_entity.id
_entity.type
_entity.pdbx_description
1 polymer ?
#
loop_
_entity_poly.entity_id
_entity_poly.type
_entity_poly.pdbx_seq_one_letter_code
_entity_poly.pdbx_strand_id
1 'polypeptide(L)'
;MELSNTDREFREAIKEEGRLEGIERGIERGKIQSRRQFIENFLTARFGSLDETLTEAIEQLQQWEDSDLTGLMLELSSLDREEFLERLLGRAGK
;
A
#
# COMPACT_ATOMS: atom_id res chain seq x y z
N MET A 1 -43.71 -24.05 8.63
CA MET A 1 -43.29 -23.19 7.49
C MET A 1 -42.35 -22.07 7.93
N GLU A 2 -42.50 -21.46 9.12
CA GLU A 2 -41.62 -20.37 9.60
C GLU A 2 -40.14 -20.74 9.77
N LEU A 3 -39.81 -21.90 10.36
CA LEU A 3 -38.40 -22.33 10.52
C LEU A 3 -37.63 -22.42 9.19
N SER A 4 -38.30 -22.79 8.10
CA SER A 4 -37.69 -22.87 6.76
C SER A 4 -37.37 -21.51 6.15
N ASN A 5 -38.08 -20.45 6.57
CA ASN A 5 -37.80 -19.09 6.13
C ASN A 5 -36.63 -18.51 6.94
N THR A 6 -36.60 -18.73 8.25
CA THR A 6 -35.50 -18.29 9.12
C THR A 6 -34.15 -18.92 8.73
N ASP A 7 -34.14 -20.21 8.39
CA ASP A 7 -32.92 -20.88 7.90
C ASP A 7 -32.41 -20.28 6.57
N ARG A 8 -33.32 -19.87 5.70
CA ARG A 8 -33.00 -19.25 4.40
C ARG A 8 -32.45 -17.84 4.61
N GLU A 9 -33.12 -17.04 5.42
CA GLU A 9 -32.70 -15.67 5.78
C GLU A 9 -31.32 -15.67 6.43
N PHE A 10 -31.06 -16.62 7.35
CA PHE A 10 -29.76 -16.77 7.98
C PHE A 10 -28.65 -17.10 6.96
N ARG A 11 -28.91 -18.02 6.01
CA ARG A 11 -27.95 -18.35 4.94
C ARG A 11 -27.69 -17.18 4.00
N GLU A 12 -28.73 -16.43 3.66
CA GLU A 12 -28.62 -15.23 2.83
C GLU A 12 -27.79 -14.15 3.55
N ALA A 13 -28.01 -13.95 4.86
CA ALA A 13 -27.23 -13.02 5.67
C ALA A 13 -25.75 -13.39 5.73
N ILE A 14 -25.42 -14.66 6.02
CA ILE A 14 -24.03 -15.14 6.05
C ILE A 14 -23.34 -15.00 4.69
N LYS A 15 -24.06 -15.28 3.59
CA LYS A 15 -23.52 -15.10 2.24
C LYS A 15 -23.22 -13.63 1.94
N GLU A 16 -24.11 -12.74 2.36
CA GLU A 16 -23.95 -11.31 2.15
C GLU A 16 -22.81 -10.73 3.01
N GLU A 17 -22.71 -11.12 4.27
CA GLU A 17 -21.59 -10.77 5.15
C GLU A 17 -20.26 -11.22 4.54
N GLY A 18 -20.15 -12.48 4.13
CA GLY A 18 -18.93 -13.00 3.49
C GLY A 18 -18.57 -12.28 2.18
N ARG A 19 -19.57 -11.82 1.42
CA ARG A 19 -19.36 -11.00 0.22
C ARG A 19 -18.81 -9.62 0.59
N LEU A 20 -19.37 -8.97 1.60
CA LEU A 20 -18.93 -7.66 2.07
C LEU A 20 -17.51 -7.71 2.63
N GLU A 21 -17.20 -8.68 3.50
CA GLU A 21 -15.84 -8.88 4.00
C GLU A 21 -14.85 -9.18 2.87
N GLY A 22 -15.26 -9.98 1.88
CA GLY A 22 -14.44 -10.29 0.71
C GLY A 22 -14.07 -9.04 -0.09
N ILE A 23 -15.03 -8.13 -0.28
CA ILE A 23 -14.81 -6.85 -0.95
C ILE A 23 -13.89 -5.96 -0.12
N GLU A 24 -14.12 -5.84 1.18
CA GLU A 24 -13.31 -5.01 2.07
C GLU A 24 -11.84 -5.47 2.09
N ARG A 25 -11.61 -6.78 2.31
CA ARG A 25 -10.27 -7.38 2.24
C ARG A 25 -9.63 -7.20 0.86
N GLY A 26 -10.42 -7.30 -0.20
CA GLY A 26 -9.95 -7.08 -1.58
C GLY A 26 -9.48 -5.65 -1.81
N ILE A 27 -10.24 -4.67 -1.33
CA ILE A 27 -9.90 -3.25 -1.41
C ILE A 27 -8.63 -2.94 -0.61
N GLU A 28 -8.54 -3.44 0.62
CA GLU A 28 -7.37 -3.22 1.48
C GLU A 28 -6.09 -3.81 0.86
N ARG A 29 -6.14 -5.07 0.40
CA ARG A 29 -5.01 -5.70 -0.30
C ARG A 29 -4.64 -4.94 -1.58
N GLY A 30 -5.64 -4.51 -2.35
CA GLY A 30 -5.44 -3.73 -3.55
C GLY A 30 -4.72 -2.41 -3.28
N LYS A 31 -5.08 -1.71 -2.20
CA LYS A 31 -4.40 -0.46 -1.77
C LYS A 31 -2.93 -0.71 -1.43
N ILE A 32 -2.63 -1.72 -0.61
CA ILE A 32 -1.26 -2.05 -0.19
C ILE A 32 -0.40 -2.42 -1.41
N GLN A 33 -0.89 -3.31 -2.27
CA GLN A 33 -0.18 -3.75 -3.47
C GLN A 33 0.04 -2.59 -4.46
N SER A 34 -0.99 -1.77 -4.69
CA SER A 34 -0.89 -0.62 -5.61
C SER A 34 0.09 0.43 -5.09
N ARG A 35 0.09 0.69 -3.77
CA ARG A 35 1.04 1.62 -3.13
C ARG A 35 2.47 1.12 -3.31
N ARG A 36 2.75 -0.14 -3.02
CA ARG A 36 4.08 -0.74 -3.21
C ARG A 36 4.53 -0.64 -4.67
N GLN A 37 3.67 -1.07 -5.60
CA GLN A 37 3.96 -1.04 -7.04
C GLN A 37 4.24 0.38 -7.54
N PHE A 38 3.50 1.37 -7.04
CA PHE A 38 3.70 2.77 -7.39
C PHE A 38 5.10 3.25 -6.98
N ILE A 39 5.51 2.98 -5.73
CA ILE A 39 6.84 3.36 -5.22
C ILE A 39 7.94 2.65 -6.02
N GLU A 40 7.81 1.35 -6.25
CA GLU A 40 8.77 0.56 -7.03
C GLU A 40 8.94 1.10 -8.45
N ASN A 41 7.83 1.37 -9.15
CA ASN A 41 7.86 1.92 -10.50
C ASN A 41 8.48 3.31 -10.54
N PHE A 42 8.16 4.16 -9.56
CA PHE A 42 8.70 5.51 -9.50
C PHE A 42 10.22 5.49 -9.29
N LEU A 43 10.70 4.72 -8.30
CA LEU A 43 12.13 4.61 -8.01
C LEU A 43 12.89 3.95 -9.16
N THR A 44 12.30 2.94 -9.82
CA THR A 44 12.87 2.33 -11.03
C THR A 44 12.97 3.33 -12.17
N ALA A 45 11.92 4.13 -12.41
CA ALA A 45 11.95 5.17 -13.44
C ALA A 45 12.98 6.27 -13.14
N ARG A 46 13.21 6.58 -11.85
CA ARG A 46 14.13 7.63 -11.41
C ARG A 46 15.60 7.18 -11.38
N PHE A 47 15.85 5.95 -10.97
CA PHE A 47 17.20 5.43 -10.68
C PHE A 47 17.61 4.23 -11.54
N GLY A 48 16.74 3.76 -12.43
CA GLY A 48 17.00 2.66 -13.38
C GLY A 48 16.70 1.27 -12.82
N SER A 49 17.23 0.93 -11.64
CA SER A 49 17.02 -0.39 -11.01
C SER A 49 16.94 -0.28 -9.49
N LEU A 50 16.21 -1.21 -8.88
CA LEU A 50 16.11 -1.34 -7.42
C LEU A 50 17.17 -2.34 -6.94
N ASP A 51 18.16 -1.84 -6.20
CA ASP A 51 19.07 -2.69 -5.44
C ASP A 51 18.53 -2.95 -4.03
N GLU A 52 19.30 -3.65 -3.22
CA GLU A 52 18.93 -4.03 -1.85
C GLU A 52 18.60 -2.80 -0.99
N THR A 53 19.43 -1.75 -1.06
CA THR A 53 19.20 -0.50 -0.33
C THR A 53 17.88 0.19 -0.73
N LEU A 54 17.56 0.26 -2.03
CA LEU A 54 16.27 0.79 -2.48
C LEU A 54 15.09 -0.11 -2.11
N THR A 55 15.32 -1.43 -2.03
CA THR A 55 14.28 -2.38 -1.62
C THR A 55 13.91 -2.21 -0.15
N GLU A 56 14.91 -2.07 0.73
CA GLU A 56 14.70 -1.74 2.14
C GLU A 56 14.02 -0.38 2.33
N ALA A 57 14.40 0.60 1.51
CA ALA A 57 13.76 1.91 1.47
C ALA A 57 12.25 1.84 1.16
N ILE A 58 11.85 0.98 0.20
CA ILE A 58 10.44 0.79 -0.18
C ILE A 58 9.61 0.26 1.00
N GLU A 59 10.17 -0.61 1.83
CA GLU A 59 9.47 -1.15 3.01
C GLU A 59 9.18 -0.06 4.04
N GLN A 60 10.13 0.86 4.25
CA GLN A 60 9.93 2.01 5.13
C GLN A 60 8.89 2.99 4.54
N LEU A 61 8.98 3.28 3.23
CA LEU A 61 8.05 4.18 2.55
C LEU A 61 6.61 3.67 2.55
N GLN A 62 6.40 2.36 2.59
CA GLN A 62 5.05 1.81 2.70
C GLN A 62 4.35 2.20 4.01
N GLN A 63 5.10 2.47 5.08
CA GLN A 63 4.56 2.84 6.39
C GLN A 63 4.27 4.33 6.54
N TRP A 64 4.71 5.17 5.60
CA TRP A 64 4.51 6.61 5.66
C TRP A 64 3.07 6.99 5.34
N GLU A 65 2.62 8.14 5.85
CA GLU A 65 1.35 8.73 5.43
C GLU A 65 1.38 9.09 3.94
N ASP A 66 0.22 9.04 3.27
CA ASP A 66 0.09 9.36 1.84
C ASP A 66 0.63 10.76 1.50
N SER A 67 0.46 11.73 2.40
CA SER A 67 0.97 13.10 2.23
C SER A 67 2.49 13.20 2.26
N ASP A 68 3.13 12.46 3.17
CA ASP A 68 4.59 12.47 3.31
C ASP A 68 5.26 11.77 2.13
N LEU A 69 4.65 10.66 1.67
CA LEU A 69 5.08 9.99 0.45
C LEU A 69 4.93 10.93 -0.75
N THR A 70 3.77 11.58 -0.91
CA THR A 70 3.54 12.52 -2.02
C THR A 70 4.54 13.67 -2.02
N GLY A 71 4.82 14.25 -0.85
CA GLY A 71 5.83 15.29 -0.69
C GLY A 71 7.21 14.83 -1.13
N LEU A 72 7.64 13.65 -0.69
CA LEU A 72 8.91 13.05 -1.11
C LEU A 72 8.99 12.83 -2.62
N MET A 73 7.91 12.36 -3.26
CA MET A 73 7.87 12.12 -4.71
C MET A 73 8.02 13.42 -5.51
N LEU A 74 7.47 14.53 -5.02
CA LEU A 74 7.65 15.85 -5.63
C LEU A 74 9.09 16.34 -5.51
N GLU A 75 9.71 16.18 -4.33
CA GLU A 75 11.11 16.55 -4.06
C GLU A 75 12.10 15.70 -4.89
N LEU A 76 11.80 14.41 -5.09
CA LEU A 76 12.61 13.45 -5.85
C LEU A 76 12.86 13.83 -7.31
N SER A 77 12.05 14.73 -7.86
CA SER A 77 12.30 15.31 -9.19
C SER A 77 13.62 16.11 -9.25
N SER A 78 14.11 16.58 -8.10
CA SER A 78 15.34 17.39 -7.98
C SER A 78 16.50 16.69 -7.28
N LEU A 79 16.25 15.66 -6.47
CA LEU A 79 17.27 14.96 -5.68
C LEU A 79 17.99 13.90 -6.50
N ASP A 80 19.30 13.74 -6.31
CA ASP A 80 20.02 12.56 -6.77
C ASP A 80 19.77 11.33 -5.85
N ARG A 81 20.40 10.20 -6.15
CA ARG A 81 20.16 8.95 -5.44
C ARG A 81 20.69 9.03 -4.00
N GLU A 82 21.89 9.52 -3.82
CA GLU A 82 22.56 9.63 -2.53
C GLU A 82 21.78 10.60 -1.62
N GLU A 83 21.40 11.77 -2.13
CA GLU A 83 20.57 12.75 -1.41
C GLU A 83 19.21 12.18 -1.03
N PHE A 84 18.57 11.40 -1.91
CA PHE A 84 17.33 10.70 -1.61
C PHE A 84 17.49 9.73 -0.44
N LEU A 85 18.53 8.89 -0.46
CA LEU A 85 18.79 7.91 0.58
C LEU A 85 19.12 8.58 1.92
N GLU A 86 19.91 9.65 1.91
CA GLU A 86 20.16 10.45 3.12
C GLU A 86 18.87 11.04 3.69
N ARG A 87 17.97 11.52 2.83
CA ARG A 87 16.70 12.10 3.27
C ARG A 87 15.78 11.04 3.86
N LEU A 88 15.75 9.86 3.25
CA LEU A 88 14.94 8.73 3.70
C LEU A 88 15.45 8.17 5.03
N LEU A 89 16.73 7.82 5.09
CA LEU A 89 17.38 7.23 6.26
C LEU A 89 17.54 8.26 7.39
N GLY A 90 17.72 9.55 7.06
CA GLY A 90 17.78 10.64 8.02
C GLY A 90 16.42 10.97 8.66
N ARG A 91 15.29 10.60 8.04
CA ARG A 91 13.95 10.68 8.65
C ARG A 91 13.63 9.48 9.56
N ALA A 92 14.23 8.31 9.32
CA ALA A 92 14.03 7.12 10.15
C ALA A 92 14.63 7.23 11.58
N GLY A 93 15.41 8.29 11.85
CA GLY A 93 16.05 8.56 13.14
C GLY A 93 15.36 9.60 14.03
N LYS A 94 14.11 9.99 13.74
CA LYS A 94 13.33 10.92 14.58
C LYS A 94 12.04 10.32 15.10
#